data_AF-A0A2V8UXB2-F1
#
_entry.id   AF-A0A2V8UXB2-F1
#
_cell.length_a   1.000
_cell.length_b   1.000
_cell.length_c   1.000
_cell.angle_alpha   90.00
_cell.angle_beta   90.00
_cell.angle_gamma   90.00
#
_symmetry.space_group_name_H-M   'P 1'
#
loop_
_entity.id
_entity.type
_entity.pdbx_description
1 polymer ?
#
loop_
_entity_poly.entity_id
_entity_poly.type
_entity_poly.pdbx_seq_one_letter_code
_entity_poly.pdbx_strand_id
1 'polypeptide(L)'
;MPELGDQLRAEIRTLQAQRRSLESKLMQPQSMLSASLIKRFLGAGNSPRTSPAYYLSRTEHGRSKLTHVKKEDLDTVRQHCAA
;
A
#
# COMPACT_ATOMS: atom_id res chain seq x y z
N MET A 1 17.93 -8.46 37.67
CA MET A 1 18.91 -8.48 36.56
C MET A 1 18.52 -7.41 35.54
N PRO A 2 18.88 -6.13 35.81
CA PRO A 2 18.54 -5.00 34.94
C PRO A 2 19.20 -5.08 33.56
N GLU A 3 20.42 -5.62 33.50
CA GLU A 3 21.23 -5.85 32.30
C GLU A 3 20.50 -6.58 31.16
N LEU A 4 19.75 -7.65 31.49
CA LEU A 4 19.02 -8.44 30.48
C LEU A 4 17.86 -7.64 29.86
N GLY A 5 17.18 -6.83 30.68
CA GLY A 5 16.08 -5.98 30.22
C GLY A 5 16.58 -4.83 29.34
N ASP A 6 17.76 -4.29 29.63
CA ASP A 6 18.38 -3.24 28.83
C ASP A 6 18.92 -3.77 27.50
N GLN A 7 19.48 -4.98 27.48
CA GLN A 7 19.86 -5.68 26.25
C GLN A 7 18.66 -5.94 25.34
N LEU A 8 17.55 -6.47 25.89
CA LEU A 8 16.31 -6.68 25.12
C LEU A 8 15.74 -5.38 24.56
N ARG A 9 15.75 -4.29 25.34
CA ARG A 9 15.30 -2.97 24.87
C ARG A 9 16.18 -2.43 23.73
N ALA A 10 17.49 -2.64 23.80
CA ALA A 10 18.41 -2.25 22.73
C ALA A 10 18.18 -3.07 21.46
N GLU A 11 17.92 -4.37 21.59
CA GLU A 11 17.63 -5.25 20.47
C GLU A 11 16.31 -4.89 19.78
N ILE A 12 15.24 -4.63 20.55
CA ILE A 12 13.96 -4.16 20.03
C ILE A 12 14.14 -2.86 19.21
N ARG A 13 14.90 -1.89 19.74
CA ARG A 13 15.16 -0.63 19.03
C ARG A 13 15.90 -0.85 17.72
N THR A 14 16.88 -1.76 17.72
CA THR A 14 17.65 -2.12 16.53
C THR A 14 16.76 -2.74 15.46
N LEU A 15 15.92 -3.71 15.84
CA LEU A 15 14.97 -4.36 14.93
C LEU A 15 13.93 -3.38 14.38
N GLN A 16 13.43 -2.45 15.20
CA GLN A 16 12.52 -1.39 14.76
C GLN A 16 13.18 -0.42 13.76
N ALA A 17 14.47 -0.12 13.93
CA ALA A 17 15.20 0.71 12.97
C ALA A 17 15.41 -0.01 11.64
N GLN A 18 15.78 -1.30 11.69
CA GLN A 18 15.92 -2.14 10.49
C GLN A 18 14.60 -2.27 9.73
N ARG A 19 13.49 -2.52 10.43
CA ARG A 19 12.15 -2.58 9.84
C ARG A 19 11.81 -1.28 9.11
N ARG A 20 11.97 -0.12 9.76
CA ARG A 20 11.69 1.19 9.14
C ARG A 20 12.58 1.46 7.92
N SER A 21 13.84 1.04 7.96
CA SER A 21 14.75 1.16 6.80
C SER A 21 14.26 0.33 5.61
N LEU A 22 13.82 -0.92 5.86
CA LEU A 22 13.27 -1.79 4.82
C LEU A 22 11.94 -1.27 4.28
N GLU A 23 11.04 -0.80 5.14
CA GLU A 23 9.77 -0.17 4.73
C GLU A 23 10.04 1.07 3.85
N SER A 24 11.00 1.92 4.25
CA SER A 24 11.40 3.08 3.46
C SER A 24 11.92 2.68 2.08
N LYS A 25 12.79 1.66 1.99
CA LYS A 25 13.30 1.14 0.70
C LYS A 25 12.20 0.54 -0.18
N LEU A 26 11.22 -0.12 0.43
CA LEU A 26 10.08 -0.71 -0.29
C LEU A 26 9.12 0.37 -0.81
N MET A 27 9.00 1.47 -0.08
CA MET A 27 8.21 2.65 -0.46
C MET A 27 8.98 3.65 -1.33
N GLN A 28 10.26 3.40 -1.68
CA GLN A 28 10.98 4.27 -2.59
C GLN A 28 10.34 4.23 -3.99
N PRO A 29 10.18 5.38 -4.68
CA PRO A 29 9.49 5.45 -5.98
C PRO A 29 10.07 4.54 -7.08
N GLN A 30 11.32 4.10 -6.95
CA GLN A 30 11.99 3.24 -7.95
C GLN A 30 11.63 1.75 -7.82
N SER A 31 11.12 1.31 -6.66
CA SER A 31 10.64 -0.07 -6.41
C SER A 31 9.11 -0.19 -6.42
N MET A 32 8.38 0.93 -6.47
CA MET A 32 6.95 0.92 -6.74
C MET A 32 6.71 0.50 -8.19
N LEU A 33 5.97 -0.60 -8.38
CA LEU A 33 5.50 -1.00 -9.71
C LEU A 33 4.76 0.17 -10.34
N SER A 34 5.18 0.60 -11.54
CA SER A 34 4.49 1.63 -12.32
C SER A 34 3.03 1.26 -12.51
N ALA A 35 2.19 1.85 -11.68
CA ALA A 35 0.77 1.59 -11.63
C ALA A 35 0.00 2.87 -11.42
N SER A 36 -1.24 2.91 -11.92
CA SER A 36 -2.12 4.06 -11.78
C SER A 36 -3.44 3.61 -11.15
N LEU A 37 -3.90 4.36 -10.15
CA LEU A 37 -5.21 4.15 -9.55
C LEU A 37 -6.29 4.78 -10.43
N ILE A 38 -7.18 3.98 -10.99
CA ILE A 38 -8.26 4.41 -11.86
C ILE A 38 -9.58 4.37 -11.09
N LYS A 39 -10.27 5.51 -11.07
CA LYS A 39 -11.63 5.66 -10.54
C LYS A 39 -12.65 5.46 -11.67
N ARG A 40 -13.60 4.54 -11.52
CA ARG A 40 -14.68 4.28 -12.51
C ARG A 40 -16.05 4.37 -11.88
N PHE A 41 -17.03 4.84 -12.64
CA PHE A 41 -18.44 4.90 -12.23
C PHE A 41 -19.34 3.98 -13.08
N LEU A 42 -18.75 3.02 -13.79
CA LEU A 42 -19.49 2.06 -14.62
C LEU A 42 -20.25 1.08 -13.71
N GLY A 43 -21.57 1.02 -13.84
CA GLY A 43 -22.40 -0.02 -13.23
C GLY A 43 -22.73 -1.16 -14.18
N ALA A 44 -23.47 -2.15 -13.70
CA ALA A 44 -24.01 -3.21 -14.54
C ALA A 44 -25.17 -2.65 -15.38
N GLY A 45 -25.19 -2.96 -16.69
CA GLY A 45 -26.33 -2.67 -17.57
C GLY A 45 -26.63 -1.18 -17.82
N ASN A 46 -25.62 -0.39 -18.23
CA ASN A 46 -25.75 1.04 -18.57
C ASN A 46 -26.20 2.00 -17.45
N SER A 47 -26.37 1.52 -16.22
CA SER A 47 -26.63 2.38 -15.05
C SER A 47 -25.30 2.89 -14.46
N PRO A 48 -25.10 4.21 -14.29
CA PRO A 48 -23.95 4.73 -13.57
C PRO A 48 -24.02 4.34 -12.09
N ARG A 49 -22.90 3.93 -11.51
CA ARG A 49 -22.80 3.72 -10.06
C ARG A 49 -22.90 5.07 -9.34
N THR A 50 -23.62 5.08 -8.23
CA THR A 50 -23.62 6.19 -7.24
C THR A 50 -22.28 6.31 -6.51
N SER A 51 -21.55 5.20 -6.35
CA SER A 51 -20.23 5.16 -5.72
C SER A 51 -19.13 4.67 -6.69
N PRO A 52 -17.93 5.28 -6.68
CA PRO A 52 -16.85 4.85 -7.57
C PRO A 52 -16.33 3.45 -7.23
N ALA A 53 -16.01 2.69 -8.28
CA ALA A 53 -15.12 1.53 -8.22
C ALA A 53 -13.67 1.98 -8.43
N TYR A 54 -12.72 1.34 -7.76
CA TYR A 54 -11.31 1.62 -7.92
C TYR A 54 -10.59 0.43 -8.53
N TYR A 55 -9.67 0.69 -9.46
CA TYR A 55 -8.85 -0.31 -10.11
C TYR A 55 -7.40 0.12 -10.12
N LEU A 56 -6.49 -0.81 -9.84
CA LEU A 56 -5.07 -0.63 -10.04
C LEU A 56 -4.73 -1.06 -11.47
N SER A 57 -4.27 -0.11 -12.29
CA SER A 57 -3.77 -0.34 -13.64
C SER A 57 -2.28 -0.56 -13.60
N ARG A 58 -1.81 -1.70 -14.07
CA ARG A 58 -0.37 -2.04 -14.12
C ARG A 58 0.00 -2.67 -15.45
N THR A 59 1.20 -2.37 -15.95
CA THR A 59 1.71 -3.01 -17.16
C THR A 59 2.28 -4.39 -16.81
N GLU A 60 1.63 -5.46 -17.27
CA GLU A 60 2.12 -6.84 -17.19
C GLU A 60 2.38 -7.34 -18.61
N HIS A 61 3.61 -7.76 -18.89
CA HIS A 61 4.00 -8.34 -20.20
C HIS A 61 3.61 -7.46 -21.40
N GLY A 62 3.78 -6.14 -21.28
CA GLY A 62 3.45 -5.17 -22.33
C GLY A 62 1.96 -4.85 -22.47
N ARG A 63 1.09 -5.35 -21.60
CA ARG A 63 -0.36 -5.06 -21.59
C ARG A 63 -0.79 -4.43 -20.27
N SER A 64 -1.74 -3.49 -20.33
CA SER A 64 -2.33 -2.95 -19.11
C SER A 64 -3.33 -3.94 -18.52
N LYS A 65 -3.14 -4.29 -17.24
CA LYS A 65 -4.04 -5.13 -16.45
C LYS A 65 -4.69 -4.30 -15.36
N LEU A 66 -6.01 -4.44 -15.24
CA LEU A 66 -6.79 -3.80 -14.20
C LEU A 66 -7.13 -4.80 -13.11
N THR A 67 -6.73 -4.49 -11.88
CA THR A 67 -7.11 -5.26 -10.68
C THR A 67 -8.06 -4.42 -9.85
N HIS A 68 -9.25 -4.94 -9.54
CA HIS A 68 -10.20 -4.25 -8.67
C HIS A 68 -9.63 -4.10 -7.26
N VAL A 69 -9.75 -2.90 -6.69
CA VAL A 69 -9.31 -2.58 -5.33
C VAL A 69 -10.56 -2.37 -4.48
N LYS A 70 -10.63 -3.08 -3.34
CA LYS A 70 -11.73 -2.87 -2.39
C LYS A 70 -11.59 -1.51 -1.73
N LYS A 71 -12.72 -0.91 -1.38
CA LYS A 71 -12.76 0.41 -0.77
C LYS A 71 -12.01 0.43 0.57
N GLU A 72 -12.18 -0.60 1.39
CA GLU A 72 -11.56 -0.76 2.72
C GLU A 72 -10.02 -0.73 2.65
N ASP A 73 -9.44 -1.45 1.69
CA ASP A 73 -7.99 -1.48 1.48
C ASP A 73 -7.47 -0.08 1.13
N LEU A 74 -8.22 0.64 0.31
CA LEU A 74 -7.88 1.99 -0.16
C LEU A 74 -7.96 3.03 0.97
N ASP A 75 -8.98 2.91 1.82
CA ASP A 75 -9.15 3.78 2.98
C ASP A 75 -8.04 3.55 4.01
N THR A 76 -7.63 2.29 4.22
CA THR A 76 -6.48 1.93 5.08
C THR A 76 -5.18 2.58 4.60
N VAL A 77 -4.87 2.47 3.30
CA VAL A 77 -3.67 3.10 2.72
C VAL A 77 -3.73 4.62 2.85
N ARG A 78 -4.89 5.25 2.62
CA ARG A 78 -5.04 6.70 2.78
C ARG A 78 -4.80 7.17 4.20
N GLN A 79 -5.27 6.44 5.20
CA GLN A 79 -5.00 6.74 6.60
C GLN A 79 -3.50 6.67 6.91
N HIS A 80 -2.81 5.66 6.38
CA HIS A 80 -1.36 5.51 6.57
C HIS A 80 -0.54 6.59 5.85
N CYS A 81 -0.97 7.08 4.69
CA CYS A 81 -0.26 8.13 3.95
C CYS A 81 -0.54 9.56 4.47
N ALA A 82 -1.61 9.76 5.23
CA ALA A 82 -1.98 11.07 5.78
C ALA A 82 -1.30 11.38 7.13
N ALA A 83 -0.58 10.42 7.70
CA ALA A 83 0.19 10.53 8.94
C ALA A 83 1.68 10.77 8.67
#